data_AF-A0A961GQD2-F1
#
_entry.id   AF-A0A961GQD2-F1
#
_cell.length_a   1.000
_cell.length_b   1.000
_cell.length_c   1.000
_cell.angle_alpha   90.00
_cell.angle_beta   90.00
_cell.angle_gamma   90.00
#
_symmetry.space_group_name_H-M   'P 1'
#
loop_
_entity.id
_entity.type
_entity.pdbx_description
1 polymer ?
#
loop_
_entity_poly.entity_id
_entity_poly.type
_entity_poly.pdbx_seq_one_letter_code
_entity_poly.pdbx_strand_id
1 'polypeptide(L)'
;TESGSSTVAPADFDAALSQAQKALDGAKDDPCKIMEAATTMSTAMSGATTPEQREQAAKIALDAIRAMADSASPDLSAEADKLRDAADAIEKEGEQANWSEEFMQQPKAIKDNEAYTEASSKITGELTQKCTPTSTTEAK
;
A
#
# COMPACT_ATOMS: atom_id res chain seq x y z
N THR A 1 31.72 -12.95 -14.53
CA THR A 1 30.35 -13.20 -14.06
C THR A 1 29.64 -11.88 -14.10
N GLU A 2 28.71 -11.70 -15.04
CA GLU A 2 27.93 -10.46 -15.18
C GLU A 2 27.05 -10.27 -13.95
N SER A 3 27.33 -9.23 -13.17
CA SER A 3 26.39 -8.68 -12.20
C SER A 3 25.36 -7.85 -12.97
N GLY A 4 24.33 -8.51 -13.49
CA GLY A 4 23.11 -7.83 -13.90
C GLY A 4 22.42 -7.28 -12.66
N SER A 5 22.78 -6.06 -12.26
CA SER A 5 21.97 -5.26 -11.35
C SER A 5 20.63 -5.08 -12.05
N SER A 6 19.58 -5.76 -11.58
CA SER A 6 18.20 -5.60 -12.04
C SER A 6 17.67 -4.24 -11.60
N THR A 7 18.33 -3.18 -12.05
CA THR A 7 17.83 -1.83 -11.94
C THR A 7 16.73 -1.74 -12.98
N VAL A 8 15.49 -1.81 -12.52
CA VAL A 8 14.30 -1.52 -13.34
C VAL A 8 14.60 -0.22 -14.10
N ALA A 9 14.53 -0.25 -15.43
CA ALA A 9 14.82 0.96 -16.18
C ALA A 9 13.80 2.04 -15.79
N PRO A 10 14.17 3.34 -15.77
CA PRO A 10 13.24 4.40 -15.36
C PRO A 10 11.90 4.39 -16.11
N ALA A 11 11.90 3.98 -17.39
CA ALA A 11 10.68 3.83 -18.18
C ALA A 11 9.77 2.69 -17.69
N ASP A 12 10.34 1.62 -17.12
CA ASP A 12 9.59 0.51 -16.54
C ASP A 12 8.99 0.89 -15.18
N PHE A 13 9.64 1.80 -14.44
CA PHE A 13 9.13 2.35 -13.18
C PHE A 13 7.88 3.22 -13.40
N ASP A 14 7.94 4.18 -14.33
CA ASP A 14 6.79 5.06 -14.62
C ASP A 14 5.58 4.28 -15.15
N ALA A 15 5.83 3.27 -15.99
CA ALA A 15 4.78 2.39 -16.47
C ALA A 15 4.15 1.55 -15.34
N ALA A 16 4.97 1.02 -14.43
CA ALA A 16 4.51 0.26 -13.27
C ALA A 16 3.71 1.14 -12.29
N LEU A 17 4.17 2.36 -12.01
CA LEU A 17 3.41 3.34 -11.20
C LEU A 17 2.08 3.70 -11.87
N SER A 18 2.09 3.99 -13.16
CA SER A 18 0.85 4.32 -13.88
C SER A 18 -0.14 3.17 -13.86
N GLN A 19 0.32 1.93 -13.95
CA GLN A 19 -0.53 0.74 -13.82
C GLN A 19 -1.07 0.59 -12.40
N ALA A 20 -0.23 0.80 -11.38
CA ALA A 20 -0.65 0.74 -9.99
C ALA A 20 -1.70 1.82 -9.66
N GLN A 21 -1.47 3.07 -10.09
CA GLN A 21 -2.45 4.15 -9.92
C GLN A 21 -3.76 3.80 -10.62
N LYS A 22 -3.72 3.34 -11.87
CA LYS A 22 -4.94 2.93 -12.61
C LYS A 22 -5.65 1.76 -11.94
N ALA A 23 -4.91 0.81 -11.38
CA ALA A 23 -5.49 -0.31 -10.66
C ALA A 23 -6.21 0.19 -9.39
N LEU A 24 -5.59 1.12 -8.65
CA LEU A 24 -6.19 1.74 -7.47
C LEU A 24 -7.43 2.58 -7.82
N ASP A 25 -7.33 3.47 -8.82
CA ASP A 25 -8.46 4.28 -9.31
C ASP A 25 -9.61 3.41 -9.82
N GLY A 26 -9.26 2.30 -10.50
CA GLY A 26 -10.21 1.31 -11.01
C GLY A 26 -10.80 0.39 -9.93
N ALA A 27 -10.14 0.29 -8.78
CA ALA A 27 -10.62 -0.47 -7.64
C ALA A 27 -11.83 0.21 -6.98
N LYS A 28 -11.86 1.55 -6.94
CA LYS A 28 -12.90 2.31 -6.23
C LYS A 28 -13.04 1.81 -4.79
N ASP A 29 -14.19 1.24 -4.44
CA ASP A 29 -14.52 0.68 -3.13
C ASP A 29 -14.53 -0.86 -3.16
N ASP A 30 -13.93 -1.49 -4.18
CA ASP A 30 -13.79 -2.95 -4.28
C ASP A 30 -12.53 -3.38 -3.49
N PRO A 31 -12.69 -3.92 -2.27
CA PRO A 31 -11.57 -4.26 -1.42
C PRO A 31 -10.61 -5.28 -2.05
N CYS A 32 -11.10 -6.11 -2.97
CA CYS A 32 -10.28 -7.13 -3.60
C CYS A 32 -9.36 -6.54 -4.64
N LYS A 33 -9.86 -5.57 -5.41
CA LYS A 33 -9.04 -4.81 -6.36
C LYS A 33 -8.05 -3.89 -5.67
N ILE A 34 -8.41 -3.35 -4.49
CA ILE A 34 -7.48 -2.55 -3.67
C ILE A 34 -6.31 -3.43 -3.21
N MET A 35 -6.56 -4.66 -2.76
CA MET A 35 -5.50 -5.60 -2.38
C MET A 35 -4.60 -6.02 -3.58
N GLU A 36 -5.19 -6.24 -4.76
CA GLU A 36 -4.42 -6.52 -5.98
C GLU A 36 -3.55 -5.33 -6.40
N ALA A 37 -4.09 -4.11 -6.33
CA ALA A 37 -3.34 -2.88 -6.59
C ALA A 37 -2.18 -2.72 -5.59
N ALA A 38 -2.41 -3.00 -4.30
CA ALA A 38 -1.38 -2.96 -3.26
C ALA A 38 -0.23 -3.94 -3.51
N THR A 39 -0.55 -5.15 -3.98
CA THR A 39 0.45 -6.15 -4.36
C THR A 39 1.29 -5.68 -5.56
N THR A 40 0.63 -5.08 -6.56
CA THR A 40 1.30 -4.51 -7.75
C THR A 40 2.26 -3.38 -7.38
N MET A 41 1.87 -2.51 -6.44
CA MET A 41 2.70 -1.41 -5.95
C MET A 41 4.00 -1.86 -5.28
N SER A 42 3.97 -2.96 -4.51
CA SER A 42 5.16 -3.46 -3.82
C SER A 42 6.29 -3.77 -4.79
N THR A 43 5.96 -4.18 -6.02
CA THR A 43 6.93 -4.40 -7.09
C THR A 43 7.48 -3.07 -7.62
N ALA A 44 6.62 -2.07 -7.84
CA ALA A 44 7.02 -0.76 -8.34
C ALA A 44 7.95 -0.01 -7.36
N MET A 45 7.65 -0.05 -6.06
CA MET A 45 8.45 0.59 -5.00
C MET A 45 9.93 0.16 -5.00
N SER A 46 10.22 -1.09 -5.35
CA SER A 46 11.59 -1.61 -5.38
C SER A 46 12.46 -0.98 -6.49
N GLY A 47 11.84 -0.34 -7.49
CA GLY A 47 12.51 0.32 -8.61
C GLY A 47 12.74 1.83 -8.43
N ALA A 48 12.27 2.44 -7.33
CA ALA A 48 12.41 3.88 -7.11
C ALA A 48 13.85 4.27 -6.72
N THR A 49 14.50 5.13 -7.49
CA THR A 49 15.91 5.52 -7.29
C THR A 49 16.11 6.99 -6.94
N THR A 50 15.12 7.84 -7.20
CA THR A 50 15.15 9.29 -6.92
C THR A 50 14.13 9.67 -5.85
N PRO A 51 14.30 10.81 -5.15
CA PRO A 51 13.29 11.34 -4.23
C PRO A 51 11.91 11.48 -4.89
N GLU A 52 11.82 11.99 -6.11
CA GLU A 52 10.56 12.17 -6.83
C GLU A 52 9.88 10.82 -7.13
N GLN A 53 10.65 9.81 -7.52
CA GLN A 53 10.12 8.46 -7.73
C GLN A 53 9.62 7.84 -6.41
N ARG A 54 10.37 8.05 -5.31
CA ARG A 54 9.97 7.58 -3.99
C ARG A 54 8.71 8.28 -3.49
N GLU A 55 8.61 9.59 -3.69
CA GLU A 55 7.41 10.37 -3.40
C GLU A 55 6.19 9.82 -4.15
N GLN A 56 6.32 9.64 -5.47
CA GLN A 56 5.22 9.12 -6.28
C GLN A 56 4.79 7.74 -5.78
N ALA A 57 5.72 6.80 -5.60
CA ALA A 57 5.42 5.47 -5.11
C ALA A 57 4.78 5.48 -3.72
N ALA A 58 5.29 6.33 -2.82
CA ALA A 58 4.75 6.46 -1.47
C ALA A 58 3.32 7.01 -1.50
N LYS A 59 3.03 8.01 -2.33
CA LYS A 59 1.67 8.58 -2.44
C LYS A 59 0.64 7.55 -2.91
N ILE A 60 0.96 6.71 -3.89
CA ILE A 60 0.04 5.63 -4.29
C ILE A 60 -0.15 4.63 -3.13
N ALA A 61 0.91 4.31 -2.40
CA ALA A 61 0.83 3.42 -1.23
C ALA A 61 -0.09 3.99 -0.13
N LEU A 62 0.01 5.30 0.13
CA LEU A 62 -0.84 6.01 1.08
C LEU A 62 -2.30 6.03 0.64
N ASP A 63 -2.56 6.27 -0.65
CA ASP A 63 -3.91 6.23 -1.20
C ASP A 63 -4.53 4.82 -1.10
N ALA A 64 -3.74 3.76 -1.24
CA ALA A 64 -4.23 2.40 -1.01
C ALA A 64 -4.54 2.13 0.47
N ILE A 65 -3.75 2.65 1.41
CA ILE A 65 -4.06 2.56 2.85
C ILE A 65 -5.39 3.25 3.15
N ARG A 66 -5.60 4.45 2.60
CA ARG A 66 -6.87 5.20 2.73
C ARG A 66 -8.04 4.42 2.12
N ALA A 67 -7.86 3.87 0.91
CA ALA A 67 -8.90 3.06 0.26
C ALA A 67 -9.26 1.79 1.05
N MET A 68 -8.27 1.12 1.67
CA MET A 68 -8.53 -0.02 2.56
C MET A 68 -9.34 0.40 3.80
N ALA A 69 -9.00 1.55 4.39
CA ALA A 69 -9.74 2.11 5.52
C ALA A 69 -11.20 2.48 5.12
N ASP A 70 -11.40 3.03 3.93
CA ASP A 70 -12.71 3.39 3.42
C ASP A 70 -13.58 2.16 3.06
N SER A 71 -12.93 1.05 2.71
CA SER A 71 -13.60 -0.22 2.39
C SER A 71 -13.86 -1.12 3.62
N ALA A 72 -13.37 -0.73 4.79
CA ALA A 72 -13.55 -1.47 6.03
C ALA A 72 -15.03 -1.51 6.46
N SER A 73 -15.43 -2.58 7.14
CA SER A 73 -16.78 -2.64 7.73
C SER A 73 -16.99 -1.55 8.79
N PRO A 74 -18.25 -1.14 9.06
CA PRO A 74 -18.56 -0.19 10.13
C PRO A 74 -18.06 -0.64 11.51
N ASP A 75 -17.95 -1.95 11.74
CA ASP A 75 -17.44 -2.53 12.98
C ASP A 75 -15.93 -2.28 13.18
N LEU A 76 -15.20 -1.93 12.12
CA LEU A 76 -13.79 -1.57 12.13
C LEU A 76 -13.57 -0.07 11.92
N SER A 77 -14.56 0.80 12.18
CA SER A 77 -14.41 2.24 11.92
C SER A 77 -13.26 2.87 12.70
N ALA A 78 -13.03 2.43 13.95
CA ALA A 78 -11.93 2.93 14.77
C ALA A 78 -10.56 2.47 14.26
N GLU A 79 -10.47 1.27 13.70
CA GLU A 79 -9.29 0.78 13.00
C GLU A 79 -9.08 1.55 11.69
N ALA A 80 -10.14 1.82 10.94
CA ALA A 80 -10.07 2.60 9.70
C ALA A 80 -9.53 4.01 9.96
N ASP A 81 -9.98 4.67 11.02
CA ASP A 81 -9.47 5.99 11.42
C ASP A 81 -7.97 5.94 11.75
N LYS A 82 -7.50 4.89 12.44
CA LYS A 82 -6.05 4.70 12.70
C LYS A 82 -5.23 4.53 11.42
N LEU A 83 -5.78 3.86 10.39
CA LEU A 83 -5.10 3.75 9.09
C LEU A 83 -5.01 5.11 8.39
N ARG A 84 -6.08 5.91 8.41
CA ARG A 84 -6.09 7.26 7.84
C ARG A 84 -5.08 8.17 8.56
N ASP A 85 -5.11 8.18 9.89
CA ASP A 85 -4.18 8.95 10.71
C ASP A 85 -2.72 8.55 10.46
N ALA A 86 -2.45 7.25 10.33
CA ALA A 86 -1.13 6.74 10.00
C ALA A 86 -0.69 7.16 8.60
N ALA A 87 -1.58 7.10 7.59
CA ALA A 87 -1.27 7.57 6.24
C ALA A 87 -0.88 9.06 6.24
N ASP A 88 -1.63 9.90 6.93
CA ASP A 88 -1.34 11.33 7.04
C ASP A 88 -0.02 11.59 7.78
N ALA A 89 0.28 10.81 8.82
CA ALA A 89 1.55 10.90 9.55
C ALA A 89 2.75 10.47 8.70
N ILE A 90 2.62 9.40 7.91
CA ILE A 90 3.65 8.93 6.98
C ILE A 90 3.88 9.98 5.89
N GLU A 91 2.82 10.57 5.32
CA GLU A 91 2.94 11.63 4.30
C GLU A 91 3.74 12.81 4.84
N LYS A 92 3.36 13.31 6.02
CA LYS A 92 4.04 14.42 6.68
C LYS A 92 5.50 14.12 7.02
N GLU A 93 5.79 12.89 7.46
CA GLU A 93 7.17 12.46 7.74
C GLU A 93 7.99 12.37 6.44
N GLY A 94 7.40 11.84 5.37
CA GLY A 94 8.02 11.72 4.06
C GLY A 94 8.37 13.08 3.46
N GLU A 95 7.47 14.05 3.54
CA GLU A 95 7.73 15.43 3.12
C GLU A 95 8.90 16.06 3.90
N GLN A 96 8.95 15.89 5.22
CA GLN A 96 10.05 16.41 6.06
C GLN A 96 11.38 15.72 5.76
N ALA A 97 11.35 14.43 5.44
CA ALA A 97 12.51 13.64 5.09
C ALA A 97 12.91 13.77 3.60
N ASN A 98 12.16 14.55 2.80
CA ASN A 98 12.29 14.62 1.35
C ASN A 98 12.32 13.23 0.69
N TRP A 99 11.43 12.35 1.15
CA TRP A 99 11.28 10.98 0.64
C TRP A 99 12.61 10.24 0.51
N SER A 100 13.47 10.39 1.52
CA SER A 100 14.79 9.77 1.57
C SER A 100 14.70 8.25 1.57
N GLU A 101 15.77 7.59 1.14
CA GLU A 101 15.84 6.12 1.18
C GLU A 101 15.70 5.58 2.61
N GLU A 102 16.32 6.24 3.57
CA GLU A 102 16.24 5.89 4.99
C GLU A 102 14.80 5.93 5.50
N PHE A 103 14.06 6.99 5.14
CA PHE A 103 12.63 7.08 5.45
C PHE A 103 11.84 5.94 4.80
N MET A 104 12.04 5.69 3.50
CA MET A 104 11.29 4.66 2.77
C MET A 104 11.50 3.24 3.31
N GLN A 105 12.64 2.96 3.93
CA GLN A 105 12.90 1.66 4.56
C GLN A 105 12.09 1.46 5.85
N GLN A 106 11.90 2.52 6.64
CA GLN A 106 11.24 2.41 7.93
C GLN A 106 10.64 3.75 8.42
N PRO A 107 9.46 4.16 7.92
CA PRO A 107 8.74 5.34 8.44
C PRO A 107 8.46 5.18 9.94
N LYS A 108 8.76 6.20 10.75
CA LYS A 108 8.51 6.20 12.21
C LYS A 108 7.02 6.06 12.51
N ALA A 109 6.18 6.68 11.68
CA ALA A 109 4.73 6.57 11.76
C ALA A 109 4.20 5.12 11.67
N ILE A 110 5.00 4.18 11.15
CA ILE A 110 4.74 2.74 11.18
C ILE A 110 5.53 2.07 12.31
N LYS A 111 6.84 2.30 12.38
CA LYS A 111 7.77 1.64 13.30
C LYS A 111 7.35 1.75 14.76
N ASP A 112 6.93 2.95 15.16
CA ASP A 112 6.64 3.28 16.55
C ASP A 112 5.12 3.18 16.85
N ASN A 113 4.33 2.69 15.89
CA ASN A 113 2.88 2.70 15.95
C ASN A 113 2.31 1.27 15.90
N GLU A 114 2.29 0.61 17.05
CA GLU A 114 1.65 -0.71 17.19
C GLU A 114 0.17 -0.69 16.80
N ALA A 115 -0.52 0.44 17.03
CA ALA A 115 -1.93 0.60 16.69
C ALA A 115 -2.16 0.57 15.17
N TYR A 116 -1.22 1.06 14.36
CA TYR A 116 -1.27 0.91 12.90
C TYR A 116 -1.15 -0.56 12.51
N THR A 117 -0.19 -1.29 13.08
CA THR A 117 0.02 -2.71 12.75
C THR A 117 -1.20 -3.56 13.11
N GLU A 118 -1.80 -3.33 14.28
CA GLU A 118 -3.02 -4.01 14.71
C GLU A 118 -4.20 -3.69 13.80
N ALA A 119 -4.45 -2.39 13.53
CA ALA A 119 -5.55 -1.95 12.69
C ALA A 119 -5.41 -2.47 11.25
N SER A 120 -4.19 -2.41 10.71
CA SER A 120 -3.88 -2.93 9.38
C SER A 120 -4.11 -4.44 9.29
N SER A 121 -3.71 -5.18 10.32
CA SER A 121 -3.95 -6.64 10.39
C SER A 121 -5.43 -6.98 10.44
N LYS A 122 -6.24 -6.25 11.22
CA LYS A 122 -7.69 -6.47 11.33
C LYS A 122 -8.41 -6.19 10.01
N ILE A 123 -8.14 -5.04 9.40
CA ILE A 123 -8.77 -4.65 8.13
C ILE A 123 -8.31 -5.59 7.02
N THR A 124 -7.01 -5.86 6.89
CA THR A 124 -6.49 -6.79 5.89
C THR A 124 -7.07 -8.20 6.08
N GLY A 125 -7.24 -8.66 7.32
CA GLY A 125 -7.89 -9.93 7.63
C GLY A 125 -9.35 -9.97 7.16
N GLU A 126 -10.11 -8.91 7.41
CA GLU A 126 -11.49 -8.75 6.94
C GLU A 126 -11.56 -8.77 5.40
N LEU A 127 -10.73 -7.96 4.74
CA LEU A 127 -10.71 -7.86 3.28
C LEU A 127 -10.29 -9.19 2.65
N THR A 128 -9.29 -9.87 3.21
CA THR A 128 -8.87 -11.21 2.74
C THR A 128 -10.02 -12.20 2.82
N GLN A 129 -10.78 -12.23 3.91
CA GLN A 129 -11.95 -13.10 4.03
C GLN A 129 -13.02 -12.81 2.97
N LYS A 130 -13.25 -11.52 2.66
CA LYS A 130 -14.18 -11.09 1.61
C LYS A 130 -13.70 -11.46 0.20
N CYS A 131 -12.39 -11.46 -0.02
CA CYS A 131 -11.77 -11.62 -1.34
C CYS A 131 -11.31 -13.04 -1.66
N THR A 132 -11.23 -13.91 -0.64
CA THR A 132 -11.00 -15.34 -0.85
C THR A 132 -12.31 -15.97 -1.34
N PRO A 133 -12.36 -16.64 -2.51
CA PRO A 133 -13.56 -17.35 -2.92
C PRO A 133 -13.85 -18.40 -1.85
N THR A 134 -15.01 -18.29 -1.20
CA THR A 134 -15.52 -19.35 -0.32
C THR A 134 -15.74 -20.57 -1.21
N SER A 135 -14.73 -21.44 -1.31
CA SER A 135 -14.93 -22.80 -1.78
C SER A 135 -15.72 -23.51 -0.70
N THR A 136 -17.04 -23.28 -0.69
CA THR A 136 -17.99 -24.16 -0.06
C THR A 136 -17.96 -25.45 -0.86
N THR A 137 -16.96 -26.28 -0.60
CA THR A 137 -17.07 -27.72 -0.84
C THR A 137 -17.97 -28.26 0.25
N GLU A 138 -19.29 -28.12 0.05
CA GLU A 138 -20.23 -29.09 0.64
C GLU A 138 -19.92 -30.44 -0.01
N ALA A 139 -19.05 -31.22 0.63
CA ALA A 139 -18.95 -32.64 0.35
C ALA A 139 -20.18 -33.31 0.97
N LYS A 140 -21.13 -33.61 0.10
CA LYS A 140 -22.35 -34.40 0.32
C LYS A 140 -22.03 -35.86 0.62
#